data_AF-A0A7C4TCW0-F1
#
_entry.id   AF-A0A7C4TCW0-F1
#
_cell.length_a   1.000
_cell.length_b   1.000
_cell.length_c   1.000
_cell.angle_alpha   90.00
_cell.angle_beta   90.00
_cell.angle_gamma   90.00
#
_symmetry.space_group_name_H-M   'P 1'
#
loop_
_entity.id
_entity.type
_entity.pdbx_description
1 polymer ?
#
loop_
_entity_poly.entity_id
_entity_poly.type
_entity_poly.pdbx_seq_one_letter_code
_entity_poly.pdbx_strand_id
1 'polypeptide(L)'
;MNITIFYPLILLSLTPFRADRVEIVKEDGKSIVYLFGNVTIEQESTTITCLEAQLNETDGLVLLKDSILIKNPDGEIKAENAIYYFESRTGFLRRNVALSRRDQVITADSLDYDGIKKFLRMWGNIKIEDLRNEQIAYGEEGWYDIGEEKGSLKKNPHLEISRKDKSPMLIRAREFFLLNKENKFYGYDSIEGTIDSITIYCDTMEYNLKEDHGFLKRPIVREKKNELQGDFGEFLLREKNLEYFKVFNGTGNYWTKEGSQNIVSGDTITILFKENRAFRVWIEGSPKGVLILKEKENAKD
;
A
#
# COMPACT_ATOMS: atom_id res chain seq x y z
N MET A 1 19.66 -49.04 -38.72
CA MET A 1 19.34 -48.53 -37.37
C MET A 1 18.47 -47.31 -37.57
N ASN A 2 17.14 -47.46 -37.52
CA ASN A 2 16.21 -46.37 -37.76
C ASN A 2 16.13 -45.52 -36.49
N ILE A 3 16.60 -44.28 -36.58
CA ILE A 3 16.41 -43.28 -35.53
C ILE A 3 15.00 -42.73 -35.72
N THR A 4 14.07 -43.24 -34.93
CA THR A 4 12.74 -42.64 -34.80
C THR A 4 12.91 -41.33 -34.04
N ILE A 5 12.90 -40.21 -34.78
CA ILE A 5 12.85 -38.87 -34.19
C ILE A 5 11.45 -38.71 -33.60
N PHE A 6 11.35 -38.83 -32.29
CA PHE A 6 10.17 -38.47 -31.53
C PHE A 6 10.08 -36.93 -31.56
N TYR A 7 9.29 -36.37 -32.47
CA TYR A 7 8.79 -35.02 -32.28
C TYR A 7 7.86 -35.07 -31.07
N PRO A 8 8.10 -34.31 -29.99
CA PRO A 8 7.06 -34.13 -29.00
C PRO A 8 5.94 -33.40 -29.74
N LEU A 9 4.87 -34.13 -30.02
CA LEU A 9 3.59 -33.53 -30.34
C LEU A 9 3.20 -32.77 -29.08
N ILE A 10 3.61 -31.51 -28.98
CA ILE A 10 3.08 -30.59 -27.97
C ILE A 10 1.61 -30.51 -28.34
N LEU A 11 0.79 -31.29 -27.63
CA LEU A 11 -0.62 -30.98 -27.51
C LEU A 11 -0.65 -29.59 -26.89
N LEU A 12 -0.72 -28.55 -27.75
CA LEU A 12 -1.45 -27.36 -27.41
C LEU A 12 -2.81 -27.88 -26.97
N SER A 13 -3.02 -27.96 -25.66
CA SER A 13 -4.33 -28.22 -25.10
C SER A 13 -5.24 -27.23 -25.80
N LEU A 14 -6.19 -27.74 -26.59
CA LEU A 14 -7.24 -26.91 -27.20
C LEU A 14 -7.81 -26.08 -26.06
N THR A 15 -7.47 -24.81 -25.96
CA THR A 15 -7.95 -23.93 -24.90
C THR A 15 -9.44 -23.79 -25.15
N PRO A 16 -10.33 -24.47 -24.40
CA PRO A 16 -11.72 -24.50 -24.77
C PRO A 16 -12.26 -23.08 -24.71
N PHE A 17 -12.89 -22.65 -25.80
CA PHE A 17 -13.46 -21.33 -25.89
C PHE A 17 -14.91 -21.38 -26.35
N ARG A 18 -15.66 -20.34 -26.00
CA ARG A 18 -17.01 -20.04 -26.48
C ARG A 18 -17.06 -18.58 -26.89
N ALA A 19 -17.82 -18.29 -27.94
CA ALA A 19 -18.10 -16.95 -28.43
C ALA A 19 -19.37 -16.96 -29.29
N ASP A 20 -20.00 -15.80 -29.46
CA ASP A 20 -21.15 -15.66 -30.36
C ASP A 20 -20.73 -15.80 -31.84
N ARG A 21 -19.52 -15.35 -32.16
CA ARG A 21 -18.91 -15.48 -33.49
C ARG A 21 -17.42 -15.80 -33.40
N VAL A 22 -16.96 -16.65 -34.31
CA VAL A 22 -15.56 -17.06 -34.46
C VAL A 22 -15.11 -16.81 -35.89
N GLU A 23 -13.96 -16.17 -36.07
CA GLU A 23 -13.30 -16.01 -37.36
C GLU A 23 -11.88 -16.58 -37.28
N ILE A 24 -11.49 -17.38 -38.29
CA ILE A 24 -10.16 -17.99 -38.36
C ILE A 24 -9.46 -17.46 -39.60
N VAL A 25 -8.34 -16.77 -39.40
CA VAL A 25 -7.53 -16.21 -40.47
C VAL A 25 -6.22 -16.99 -40.54
N LYS A 26 -5.85 -17.41 -41.74
CA LYS A 26 -4.59 -18.11 -42.02
C LYS A 26 -3.79 -17.31 -43.04
N GLU A 27 -2.67 -16.74 -42.61
CA GLU A 27 -1.75 -15.96 -43.44
C GLU A 27 -0.30 -16.34 -43.09
N ASP A 28 0.55 -16.56 -44.10
CA ASP A 28 1.98 -16.86 -43.94
C ASP A 28 2.31 -17.98 -42.92
N GLY A 29 1.46 -19.01 -42.84
CA GLY A 29 1.63 -20.13 -41.91
C GLY A 29 1.21 -19.84 -40.47
N LYS A 30 0.74 -18.63 -40.17
CA LYS A 30 0.13 -18.27 -38.88
C LYS A 30 -1.36 -18.51 -38.91
N SER A 31 -1.90 -19.03 -37.81
CA SER A 31 -3.34 -19.21 -37.58
C SER A 31 -3.76 -18.29 -36.45
N ILE A 32 -4.66 -17.35 -36.73
CA ILE A 32 -5.20 -16.41 -35.76
C ILE A 32 -6.70 -16.68 -35.62
N VAL A 33 -7.16 -16.87 -34.39
CA VAL A 33 -8.57 -17.08 -34.06
C VAL A 33 -9.10 -15.82 -33.39
N TYR A 34 -10.07 -15.17 -34.02
CA TYR A 34 -10.80 -14.03 -33.48
C TYR A 34 -12.14 -14.50 -32.90
N LEU A 35 -12.42 -14.08 -31.66
CA LEU A 35 -13.62 -14.42 -30.90
C LEU A 35 -14.38 -13.12 -30.58
N PHE A 36 -15.68 -13.11 -30.87
CA PHE A 36 -16.52 -11.93 -30.66
C PHE A 36 -17.81 -12.29 -29.92
N GLY A 37 -18.15 -11.48 -28.92
CA GLY A 37 -19.39 -11.59 -28.14
C GLY A 37 -19.35 -12.74 -27.13
N ASN A 38 -19.68 -12.44 -25.87
CA ASN A 38 -19.75 -13.40 -24.77
C ASN A 38 -18.56 -14.37 -24.71
N VAL A 39 -17.35 -13.86 -24.95
CA VAL A 39 -16.16 -14.70 -25.08
C VAL A 39 -15.84 -15.32 -23.71
N THR A 40 -15.64 -16.63 -23.69
CA THR A 40 -15.15 -17.38 -22.52
C THR A 40 -14.00 -18.26 -22.97
N ILE A 41 -12.87 -18.23 -22.28
CA ILE A 41 -11.70 -19.07 -22.51
C ILE A 41 -11.34 -19.77 -21.20
N GLU A 42 -11.16 -21.07 -21.23
CA GLU A 42 -10.85 -21.88 -20.06
C GLU A 42 -9.46 -22.52 -20.20
N GLN A 43 -8.61 -22.39 -19.18
CA GLN A 43 -7.34 -23.12 -19.13
C GLN A 43 -6.98 -23.51 -17.71
N GLU A 44 -6.89 -24.82 -17.46
CA GLU A 44 -6.65 -25.39 -16.14
C GLU A 44 -7.61 -24.83 -15.07
N SER A 45 -7.11 -23.97 -14.17
CA SER A 45 -7.87 -23.31 -13.11
C SER A 45 -8.17 -21.84 -13.42
N THR A 46 -7.86 -21.38 -14.63
CA THR A 46 -8.08 -20.01 -15.08
C THR A 46 -9.26 -19.94 -16.03
N THR A 47 -10.19 -19.01 -15.78
CA THR A 47 -11.29 -18.67 -16.69
C THR A 47 -11.15 -17.20 -17.07
N ILE A 48 -11.24 -16.91 -18.37
CA ILE A 48 -11.18 -15.55 -18.90
C ILE A 48 -12.48 -15.25 -19.63
N THR A 49 -13.14 -14.15 -19.31
CA THR A 49 -14.30 -13.65 -20.06
C THR A 49 -14.04 -12.23 -20.57
N CYS A 50 -14.52 -11.92 -21.78
CA CYS A 50 -14.41 -10.58 -22.40
C CYS A 50 -15.39 -10.43 -23.58
N LEU A 51 -15.41 -9.26 -24.24
CA LEU A 51 -16.20 -9.08 -25.46
C LEU A 51 -15.44 -9.50 -26.73
N GLU A 52 -14.13 -9.27 -26.78
CA GLU A 52 -13.29 -9.58 -27.94
C GLU A 52 -12.00 -10.27 -27.49
N ALA A 53 -11.63 -11.36 -28.19
CA ALA A 53 -10.33 -11.98 -28.01
C ALA A 53 -9.67 -12.34 -29.36
N GLN A 54 -8.36 -12.22 -29.41
CA GLN A 54 -7.53 -12.69 -30.51
C GLN A 54 -6.52 -13.69 -29.98
N LEU A 55 -6.69 -14.96 -30.34
CA LEU A 55 -5.77 -16.03 -29.98
C LEU A 55 -4.75 -16.19 -31.10
N ASN A 56 -3.48 -16.09 -30.73
CA ASN A 56 -2.37 -16.36 -31.62
C ASN A 56 -1.69 -17.65 -31.16
N GLU A 57 -2.01 -18.76 -31.84
CA GLU A 57 -1.53 -20.08 -31.49
C GLU A 57 -0.01 -20.21 -31.67
N THR A 58 0.57 -19.49 -32.62
CA THR A 58 2.01 -19.52 -32.89
C THR A 58 2.81 -18.87 -31.76
N ASP A 59 2.28 -17.79 -31.20
CA ASP A 59 2.98 -17.00 -30.17
C ASP A 59 2.53 -17.35 -28.73
N GLY A 60 1.58 -18.27 -28.56
CA GLY A 60 1.11 -18.75 -27.25
C GLY A 60 0.42 -17.68 -26.40
N LEU A 61 -0.18 -16.66 -27.04
CA LEU A 61 -0.78 -15.51 -26.37
C LEU A 61 -2.22 -15.27 -26.80
N VAL A 62 -2.97 -14.60 -25.92
CA VAL A 62 -4.29 -14.04 -26.23
C VAL A 62 -4.30 -12.54 -25.96
N LEU A 63 -4.78 -11.77 -26.93
CA LEU A 63 -5.16 -10.38 -26.74
C LEU A 63 -6.62 -10.34 -26.34
N LEU A 64 -6.93 -9.62 -25.27
CA LEU A 64 -8.25 -9.53 -24.66
C LEU A 64 -8.68 -8.07 -24.67
N LYS A 65 -9.95 -7.82 -24.98
CA LYS A 65 -10.49 -6.47 -25.05
C LYS A 65 -11.93 -6.41 -24.57
N ASP A 66 -12.20 -5.32 -23.86
CA ASP A 66 -13.45 -4.88 -23.26
C ASP A 66 -14.06 -5.85 -22.24
N SER A 67 -14.42 -5.32 -21.07
CA SER A 67 -15.06 -6.06 -19.96
C SER A 67 -14.33 -7.36 -19.57
N ILE A 68 -13.00 -7.29 -19.48
CA ILE A 68 -12.16 -8.45 -19.19
C ILE A 68 -12.36 -8.84 -17.71
N LEU A 69 -12.55 -10.13 -17.47
CA LEU A 69 -12.53 -10.74 -16.15
C LEU A 69 -11.72 -12.05 -16.22
N ILE A 70 -10.60 -12.07 -15.52
CA ILE A 70 -9.73 -13.24 -15.36
C ILE A 70 -9.94 -13.77 -13.95
N LYS A 71 -10.36 -15.02 -13.81
CA LYS A 71 -10.52 -15.70 -12.53
C LYS A 71 -9.54 -16.84 -12.42
N ASN A 72 -8.84 -16.93 -11.31
CA ASN A 72 -7.97 -18.06 -10.98
C ASN A 72 -7.99 -18.30 -9.45
N PRO A 73 -7.27 -19.32 -8.92
CA PRO A 73 -7.24 -19.57 -7.47
C PRO A 73 -6.61 -18.42 -6.66
N ASP A 74 -5.80 -17.57 -7.30
CA ASP A 74 -5.24 -16.41 -6.64
C ASP A 74 -6.28 -15.28 -6.53
N GLY A 75 -7.20 -15.10 -7.47
CA GLY A 75 -8.26 -14.11 -7.34
C GLY A 75 -8.95 -13.77 -8.65
N GLU A 76 -9.59 -12.60 -8.67
CA GLU A 76 -10.29 -12.07 -9.83
C GLU A 76 -9.62 -10.76 -10.30
N ILE A 77 -9.26 -10.66 -11.58
CA ILE A 77 -8.71 -9.46 -12.19
C ILE A 77 -9.67 -8.94 -13.24
N LYS A 78 -10.00 -7.64 -13.17
CA LYS A 78 -10.77 -6.90 -14.18
C LYS A 78 -9.88 -5.89 -14.89
N ALA A 79 -10.11 -5.69 -16.20
CA ALA A 79 -9.43 -4.69 -17.02
C ALA A 79 -10.22 -4.39 -18.31
N GLU A 80 -9.81 -3.37 -19.07
CA GLU A 80 -10.36 -3.13 -20.42
C GLU A 80 -9.50 -3.73 -21.53
N ASN A 81 -8.17 -3.79 -21.36
CA ASN A 81 -7.26 -4.38 -22.35
C ASN A 81 -6.25 -5.28 -21.65
N ALA A 82 -5.97 -6.44 -22.22
CA ALA A 82 -4.91 -7.30 -21.70
C ALA A 82 -4.21 -8.13 -22.78
N ILE A 83 -2.95 -8.44 -22.52
CA ILE A 83 -2.20 -9.51 -23.18
C ILE A 83 -1.98 -10.59 -22.13
N TYR A 84 -2.32 -11.84 -22.44
CA TYR A 84 -2.08 -12.96 -21.55
C TYR A 84 -1.31 -14.07 -22.26
N TYR A 85 -0.21 -14.49 -21.65
CA TYR A 85 0.61 -15.62 -22.08
C TYR A 85 0.30 -16.83 -21.20
N PHE A 86 -0.23 -17.88 -21.81
CA PHE A 86 -0.69 -19.05 -21.06
C PHE A 86 0.46 -19.89 -20.48
N GLU A 87 1.52 -20.09 -21.26
CA GLU A 87 2.68 -20.90 -20.85
C GLU A 87 3.42 -20.26 -19.66
N SER A 88 3.75 -18.96 -19.76
CA SER A 88 4.43 -18.23 -18.69
C SER A 88 3.49 -17.68 -17.61
N ARG A 89 2.17 -17.85 -17.78
CA ARG A 89 1.11 -17.30 -16.90
C ARG A 89 1.31 -15.81 -16.63
N THR A 90 1.67 -15.05 -17.66
CA THR A 90 1.98 -13.63 -17.54
C THR A 90 0.87 -12.79 -18.14
N GLY A 91 0.36 -11.83 -17.38
CA GLY A 91 -0.66 -10.89 -17.81
C GLY A 91 -0.17 -9.45 -17.83
N PHE A 92 -0.43 -8.73 -18.91
CA PHE A 92 -0.19 -7.29 -19.03
C PHE A 92 -1.54 -6.60 -19.18
N LEU A 93 -2.05 -6.02 -18.10
CA LEU A 93 -3.41 -5.47 -18.00
C LEU A 93 -3.40 -3.96 -17.98
N ARG A 94 -4.31 -3.32 -18.72
CA ARG A 94 -4.34 -1.87 -18.91
C ARG A 94 -5.77 -1.32 -18.82
N ARG A 95 -5.85 -0.10 -18.28
CA ARG A 95 -7.05 0.72 -18.02
C ARG A 95 -7.98 0.11 -16.98
N ASN A 96 -8.20 0.87 -15.90
CA ASN A 96 -9.13 0.54 -14.82
C ASN A 96 -8.91 -0.87 -14.27
N VAL A 97 -7.65 -1.24 -14.02
CA VAL A 97 -7.32 -2.58 -13.56
C VAL A 97 -7.71 -2.73 -12.09
N ALA A 98 -8.41 -3.82 -11.76
CA ALA A 98 -8.78 -4.16 -10.39
C ALA A 98 -8.53 -5.64 -10.13
N LEU A 99 -7.69 -5.95 -9.15
CA LEU A 99 -7.46 -7.29 -8.61
C LEU A 99 -8.16 -7.39 -7.25
N SER A 100 -9.02 -8.39 -7.10
CA SER A 100 -9.73 -8.67 -5.86
C SER A 100 -9.39 -10.07 -5.36
N ARG A 101 -9.02 -10.16 -4.07
CA ARG A 101 -8.66 -11.40 -3.38
C ARG A 101 -9.18 -11.31 -1.95
N ARG A 102 -9.98 -12.27 -1.47
CA ARG A 102 -10.45 -12.39 -0.06
C ARG A 102 -10.60 -11.06 0.70
N ASP A 103 -9.53 -10.60 1.34
CA ASP A 103 -9.38 -9.48 2.27
C ASP A 103 -8.56 -8.30 1.69
N GLN A 104 -8.31 -8.27 0.38
CA GLN A 104 -7.55 -7.23 -0.31
C GLN A 104 -8.14 -6.87 -1.69
N VAL A 105 -8.17 -5.57 -1.99
CA VAL A 105 -8.47 -5.05 -3.33
C VAL A 105 -7.33 -4.14 -3.78
N ILE A 106 -6.82 -4.38 -4.99
CA ILE A 106 -5.75 -3.59 -5.60
C ILE A 106 -6.29 -2.99 -6.90
N THR A 107 -6.23 -1.68 -7.06
CA THR A 107 -6.56 -1.00 -8.31
C THR A 107 -5.38 -0.18 -8.83
N ALA A 108 -5.26 -0.06 -10.14
CA ALA A 108 -4.26 0.78 -10.82
C ALA A 108 -4.67 1.06 -12.28
N ASP A 109 -4.02 2.04 -12.91
CA ASP A 109 -4.18 2.28 -14.36
C ASP A 109 -3.60 1.13 -15.19
N SER A 110 -2.52 0.52 -14.71
CA SER A 110 -1.88 -0.63 -15.34
C SER A 110 -1.25 -1.58 -14.33
N LEU A 111 -1.28 -2.86 -14.67
CA LEU A 111 -0.76 -3.94 -13.84
C LEU A 111 -0.11 -5.01 -14.71
N ASP A 112 1.09 -5.44 -14.32
CA ASP A 112 1.72 -6.64 -14.84
C ASP A 112 1.69 -7.72 -13.76
N TYR A 113 1.26 -8.93 -14.15
CA TYR A 113 1.13 -10.07 -13.26
C TYR A 113 1.99 -11.23 -13.76
N ASP A 114 2.90 -11.70 -12.91
CA ASP A 114 3.63 -12.96 -13.09
C ASP A 114 2.95 -14.02 -12.22
N GLY A 115 2.15 -14.90 -12.82
CA GLY A 115 1.38 -15.91 -12.12
C GLY A 115 2.20 -17.07 -11.58
N ILE A 116 3.44 -17.28 -12.07
CA ILE A 116 4.35 -18.30 -11.54
C ILE A 116 4.98 -17.79 -10.23
N LYS A 117 5.48 -16.56 -10.22
CA LYS A 117 6.06 -15.92 -9.04
C LYS A 117 5.03 -15.30 -8.10
N LYS A 118 3.78 -15.19 -8.56
CA LYS A 118 2.69 -14.46 -7.89
C LYS A 118 3.07 -13.02 -7.58
N PHE A 119 3.66 -12.34 -8.55
CA PHE A 119 4.23 -11.01 -8.40
C PHE A 119 3.48 -9.98 -9.26
N LEU A 120 3.25 -8.81 -8.69
CA LEU A 120 2.57 -7.69 -9.32
C LEU A 120 3.53 -6.53 -9.50
N ARG A 121 3.45 -5.85 -10.64
CA ARG A 121 3.97 -4.49 -10.82
C ARG A 121 2.81 -3.60 -11.24
N MET A 122 2.74 -2.41 -10.69
CA MET A 122 1.59 -1.53 -10.79
C MET A 122 2.05 -0.11 -11.08
N TRP A 123 1.29 0.60 -11.93
CA TRP A 123 1.55 2.00 -12.26
C TRP A 123 0.25 2.78 -12.44
N GLY A 124 0.27 4.02 -11.95
CA GLY A 124 -0.81 5.00 -12.07
C GLY A 124 -1.98 4.74 -11.11
N ASN A 125 -2.36 5.77 -10.34
CA ASN A 125 -3.52 5.77 -9.43
C ASN A 125 -3.65 4.48 -8.60
N ILE A 126 -2.54 4.00 -8.04
CA ILE A 126 -2.52 2.75 -7.28
C ILE A 126 -3.29 2.96 -5.98
N LYS A 127 -4.22 2.06 -5.69
CA LYS A 127 -4.93 1.94 -4.41
C LYS A 127 -4.93 0.50 -3.96
N ILE A 128 -4.45 0.24 -2.74
CA ILE A 128 -4.45 -1.07 -2.10
C ILE A 128 -5.31 -0.96 -0.84
N GLU A 129 -6.47 -1.60 -0.84
CA GLU A 129 -7.39 -1.69 0.29
C GLU A 129 -7.13 -3.00 1.02
N ASP A 130 -6.65 -2.93 2.26
CA ASP A 130 -6.49 -4.06 3.19
C ASP A 130 -7.66 -4.05 4.17
N LEU A 131 -8.60 -4.96 3.96
CA LEU A 131 -9.82 -5.08 4.77
C LEU A 131 -9.54 -5.67 6.14
N ARG A 132 -8.45 -6.42 6.31
CA ARG A 132 -8.06 -7.03 7.59
C ARG A 132 -7.51 -5.99 8.55
N ASN A 133 -6.73 -5.05 8.03
CA ASN A 133 -6.07 -3.99 8.80
C ASN A 133 -6.82 -2.65 8.77
N GLU A 134 -7.96 -2.58 8.08
CA GLU A 134 -8.76 -1.36 7.86
C GLU A 134 -7.92 -0.18 7.35
N GLN A 135 -7.02 -0.49 6.41
CA GLN A 135 -6.02 0.41 5.87
C GLN A 135 -6.19 0.55 4.36
N ILE A 136 -5.96 1.75 3.85
CA ILE A 136 -5.84 2.00 2.42
C ILE A 136 -4.48 2.62 2.12
N ALA A 137 -3.78 2.07 1.14
CA ALA A 137 -2.49 2.55 0.68
C ALA A 137 -2.57 3.06 -0.76
N TYR A 138 -1.89 4.16 -1.04
CA TYR A 138 -1.92 4.84 -2.33
C TYR A 138 -0.51 5.09 -2.87
N GLY A 139 -0.36 5.20 -4.19
CA GLY A 139 0.89 5.58 -4.86
C GLY A 139 0.76 5.60 -6.38
N GLU A 140 1.84 5.92 -7.09
CA GLU A 140 1.84 5.90 -8.57
C GLU A 140 2.73 4.80 -9.16
N GLU A 141 3.64 4.25 -8.36
CA GLU A 141 4.49 3.12 -8.74
C GLU A 141 4.58 2.13 -7.59
N GLY A 142 4.45 0.84 -7.89
CA GLY A 142 4.57 -0.16 -6.84
C GLY A 142 4.75 -1.57 -7.36
N TRP A 143 5.13 -2.44 -6.43
CA TRP A 143 5.17 -3.87 -6.64
C TRP A 143 4.62 -4.58 -5.42
N TYR A 144 4.10 -5.78 -5.63
CA TYR A 144 3.53 -6.60 -4.57
C TYR A 144 3.75 -8.08 -4.84
N ASP A 145 4.33 -8.78 -3.87
CA ASP A 145 4.46 -10.22 -3.85
C ASP A 145 3.26 -10.79 -3.10
N ILE A 146 2.40 -11.52 -3.81
CA ILE A 146 1.17 -12.10 -3.26
C ILE A 146 1.49 -13.26 -2.32
N GLY A 147 2.53 -14.04 -2.60
CA GLY A 147 2.90 -15.20 -1.77
C GLY A 147 3.50 -14.76 -0.44
N GLU A 148 4.28 -13.67 -0.46
CA GLU A 148 4.88 -13.08 0.73
C GLU A 148 4.03 -12.02 1.43
N GLU A 149 2.93 -11.59 0.80
CA GLU A 149 2.09 -10.46 1.22
C GLU A 149 2.93 -9.21 1.59
N LYS A 150 3.90 -8.89 0.72
CA LYS A 150 4.77 -7.71 0.90
C LYS A 150 4.86 -6.89 -0.37
N GLY A 151 5.03 -5.59 -0.22
CA GLY A 151 5.13 -4.70 -1.37
C GLY A 151 5.79 -3.37 -1.06
N SER A 152 6.00 -2.58 -2.11
CA SER A 152 6.47 -1.21 -2.02
C SER A 152 5.59 -0.28 -2.84
N LEU A 153 5.40 0.94 -2.33
CA LEU A 153 4.71 2.03 -3.01
C LEU A 153 5.59 3.28 -3.04
N LYS A 154 5.63 3.92 -4.19
CA LYS A 154 6.44 5.10 -4.52
C LYS A 154 5.61 6.13 -5.26
N LYS A 155 6.21 7.32 -5.39
CA LYS A 155 5.65 8.51 -6.07
C LYS A 155 4.35 8.98 -5.44
N ASN A 156 4.46 10.01 -4.59
CA ASN A 156 3.37 10.55 -3.77
C ASN A 156 2.60 9.50 -2.94
N PRO A 157 3.27 8.49 -2.34
CA PRO A 157 2.54 7.46 -1.66
C PRO A 157 2.01 7.97 -0.33
N HIS A 158 0.83 7.48 0.07
CA HIS A 158 0.22 7.82 1.36
C HIS A 158 -0.64 6.66 1.88
N LEU A 159 -0.83 6.63 3.19
CA LEU A 159 -1.66 5.65 3.89
C LEU A 159 -2.78 6.35 4.64
N GLU A 160 -3.94 5.72 4.63
CA GLU A 160 -5.09 6.03 5.48
C GLU A 160 -5.34 4.84 6.40
N ILE A 161 -5.41 5.10 7.71
CA ILE A 161 -5.70 4.06 8.71
C ILE A 161 -6.99 4.44 9.42
N SER A 162 -7.99 3.58 9.29
CA SER A 162 -9.35 3.83 9.80
C SER A 162 -9.36 3.91 11.33
N ARG A 163 -10.28 4.74 11.84
CA ARG A 163 -10.51 4.94 13.27
C ARG A 163 -12.00 4.99 13.54
N LYS A 164 -12.42 4.33 14.61
CA LYS A 164 -13.82 4.33 15.02
C LYS A 164 -14.28 5.73 15.41
N ASP A 165 -15.37 6.20 14.81
CA ASP A 165 -16.02 7.49 15.09
C ASP A 165 -15.10 8.72 14.97
N LYS A 166 -14.02 8.61 14.18
CA LYS A 166 -12.98 9.64 14.03
C LYS A 166 -12.45 9.70 12.60
N SER A 167 -11.81 10.82 12.28
CA SER A 167 -11.03 10.93 11.04
C SER A 167 -9.87 9.92 11.03
N PRO A 168 -9.55 9.34 9.86
CA PRO A 168 -8.46 8.39 9.72
C PRO A 168 -7.11 9.05 10.03
N MET A 169 -6.13 8.24 10.42
CA MET A 169 -4.74 8.69 10.43
C MET A 169 -4.26 8.80 8.99
N LEU A 170 -3.57 9.90 8.67
CA LEU A 170 -2.99 10.13 7.35
C LEU A 170 -1.47 10.09 7.47
N ILE A 171 -0.81 9.32 6.62
CA ILE A 171 0.65 9.15 6.67
C ILE A 171 1.21 9.29 5.27
N ARG A 172 2.16 10.21 5.08
CA ARG A 172 2.90 10.41 3.82
C ARG A 172 4.35 10.03 4.02
N ALA A 173 4.99 9.53 2.96
CA ALA A 173 6.41 9.18 2.91
C ALA A 173 6.91 9.30 1.46
N ARG A 174 8.23 9.14 1.21
CA ARG A 174 8.73 8.95 -0.16
C ARG A 174 8.54 7.53 -0.67
N GLU A 175 8.64 6.56 0.24
CA GLU A 175 8.43 5.15 -0.02
C GLU A 175 7.76 4.48 1.18
N PHE A 176 6.78 3.62 0.92
CA PHE A 176 6.30 2.66 1.90
C PHE A 176 6.76 1.26 1.54
N PHE A 177 7.09 0.48 2.55
CA PHE A 177 7.26 -0.96 2.46
C PHE A 177 6.21 -1.64 3.33
N LEU A 178 5.31 -2.39 2.71
CA LEU A 178 4.17 -3.03 3.34
C LEU A 178 4.53 -4.49 3.64
N LEU A 179 4.30 -4.94 4.87
CA LEU A 179 4.54 -6.29 5.37
C LEU A 179 3.25 -6.83 5.99
N ASN A 180 2.32 -7.26 5.14
CA ASN A 180 0.95 -7.55 5.59
C ASN A 180 0.91 -8.79 6.49
N LYS A 181 1.72 -9.82 6.24
CA LYS A 181 1.84 -11.00 7.15
C LYS A 181 2.20 -10.60 8.59
N GLU A 182 3.01 -9.57 8.74
CA GLU A 182 3.47 -9.05 10.03
C GLU A 182 2.55 -7.96 10.59
N ASN A 183 1.53 -7.53 9.84
CA ASN A 183 0.70 -6.35 10.12
C ASN A 183 1.55 -5.11 10.37
N LYS A 184 2.59 -4.94 9.56
CA LYS A 184 3.58 -3.88 9.72
C LYS A 184 3.74 -3.10 8.42
N PHE A 185 4.08 -1.83 8.53
CA PHE A 185 4.73 -1.13 7.42
C PHE A 185 5.91 -0.30 7.89
N TYR A 186 6.78 0.01 6.93
CA TYR A 186 7.80 1.03 7.06
C TYR A 186 7.49 2.19 6.14
N GLY A 187 7.61 3.41 6.66
CA GLY A 187 7.72 4.62 5.85
C GLY A 187 9.18 5.06 5.83
N TYR A 188 9.64 5.59 4.69
CA TYR A 188 10.98 6.11 4.53
C TYR A 188 10.98 7.52 3.95
N ASP A 189 11.83 8.35 4.54
CA ASP A 189 12.21 9.70 4.15
C ASP A 189 11.05 10.71 4.18
N SER A 190 11.29 11.84 4.87
CA SER A 190 10.38 12.99 4.91
C SER A 190 8.95 12.62 5.32
N ILE A 191 8.80 11.77 6.33
CA ILE A 191 7.51 11.23 6.75
C ILE A 191 6.71 12.33 7.45
N GLU A 192 5.43 12.38 7.14
CA GLU A 192 4.44 13.23 7.81
C GLU A 192 3.23 12.38 8.18
N GLY A 193 3.04 12.11 9.46
CA GLY A 193 1.87 11.44 10.02
C GLY A 193 0.97 12.42 10.74
N THR A 194 -0.34 12.34 10.54
CA THR A 194 -1.33 13.16 11.25
C THR A 194 -2.33 12.29 11.99
N ILE A 195 -2.54 12.59 13.27
CA ILE A 195 -3.57 12.00 14.12
C ILE A 195 -4.21 13.08 14.98
N ASP A 196 -5.53 13.26 14.86
CA ASP A 196 -6.27 14.33 15.53
C ASP A 196 -5.64 15.72 15.24
N SER A 197 -5.15 16.44 16.25
CA SER A 197 -4.46 17.74 16.11
C SER A 197 -2.93 17.65 16.00
N ILE A 198 -2.39 16.43 16.04
CA ILE A 198 -0.96 16.16 16.18
C ILE A 198 -0.39 15.78 14.82
N THR A 199 0.72 16.42 14.44
CA THR A 199 1.53 16.06 13.28
C THR A 199 2.88 15.54 13.72
N ILE A 200 3.30 14.40 13.20
CA ILE A 200 4.58 13.75 13.47
C ILE A 200 5.41 13.78 12.20
N TYR A 201 6.60 14.35 12.27
CA TYR A 201 7.60 14.31 11.22
C TYR A 201 8.73 13.37 11.63
N CYS A 202 9.27 12.57 10.71
CA CYS A 202 10.44 11.74 10.98
C CYS A 202 11.15 11.29 9.69
N ASP A 203 12.35 10.72 9.84
CA ASP A 203 13.12 10.12 8.74
C ASP A 203 12.63 8.73 8.37
N THR A 204 12.31 7.93 9.38
CA THR A 204 11.88 6.55 9.21
C THR A 204 10.85 6.26 10.29
N MET A 205 9.79 5.57 9.89
CA MET A 205 8.76 5.10 10.78
C MET A 205 8.54 3.63 10.54
N GLU A 206 8.44 2.89 11.63
CA GLU A 206 7.93 1.54 11.68
C GLU A 206 6.62 1.59 12.45
N TYR A 207 5.56 0.95 11.94
CA TYR A 207 4.31 0.84 12.68
C TYR A 207 3.71 -0.56 12.55
N ASN A 208 3.44 -1.19 13.69
CA ASN A 208 2.71 -2.45 13.78
C ASN A 208 1.22 -2.15 14.05
N LEU A 209 0.39 -2.41 13.05
CA LEU A 209 -1.06 -2.15 13.05
C LEU A 209 -1.82 -3.00 14.06
N LYS A 210 -1.28 -4.17 14.42
CA LYS A 210 -1.91 -5.09 15.39
C LYS A 210 -1.53 -4.75 16.83
N GLU A 211 -0.27 -4.40 17.05
CA GLU A 211 0.25 -4.04 18.37
C GLU A 211 -0.03 -2.58 18.74
N ASP A 212 -0.47 -1.76 17.77
CA ASP A 212 -0.67 -0.33 17.93
C ASP A 212 0.60 0.38 18.42
N HIS A 213 1.78 -0.18 18.14
CA HIS A 213 3.08 0.31 18.58
C HIS A 213 3.95 0.66 17.38
N GLY A 214 4.67 1.77 17.46
CA GLY A 214 5.55 2.21 16.39
C GLY A 214 6.80 2.91 16.88
N PHE A 215 7.82 2.89 16.03
CA PHE A 215 9.14 3.45 16.27
C PHE A 215 9.47 4.49 15.21
N LEU A 216 10.20 5.51 15.62
CA LEU A 216 10.48 6.70 14.83
C LEU A 216 11.96 7.05 14.92
N LYS A 217 12.55 7.38 13.78
CA LYS A 217 13.91 7.90 13.69
C LYS A 217 13.87 9.40 13.46
N ARG A 218 14.55 10.16 14.34
CA ARG A 218 14.55 11.63 14.39
C ARG A 218 13.13 12.24 14.37
N PRO A 219 12.25 11.85 15.31
CA PRO A 219 10.90 12.40 15.37
C PRO A 219 10.88 13.88 15.74
N ILE A 220 9.94 14.62 15.15
CA ILE A 220 9.46 15.93 15.57
C ILE A 220 7.94 15.85 15.64
N VAL A 221 7.38 15.93 16.84
CA VAL A 221 5.94 15.95 17.11
C VAL A 221 5.51 17.37 17.33
N ARG A 222 4.48 17.82 16.60
CA ARG A 222 3.92 19.16 16.69
C ARG A 222 2.45 19.12 17.02
N GLU A 223 2.05 19.99 17.93
CA GLU A 223 0.65 20.31 18.18
C GLU A 223 0.51 21.82 18.39
N LYS A 224 -0.06 22.53 17.39
CA LYS A 224 -0.17 24.00 17.39
C LYS A 224 1.21 24.67 17.55
N LYS A 225 1.48 25.25 18.73
CA LYS A 225 2.76 25.90 19.07
C LYS A 225 3.71 25.00 19.86
N ASN A 226 3.26 23.80 20.22
CA ASN A 226 4.05 22.85 20.99
C ASN A 226 4.86 21.97 20.06
N GLU A 227 6.09 21.67 20.46
CA GLU A 227 7.01 20.81 19.71
C GLU A 227 7.74 19.88 20.68
N LEU A 228 7.90 18.61 20.29
CA LEU A 228 8.75 17.63 20.94
C LEU A 228 9.62 16.98 19.88
N GLN A 229 10.92 16.92 20.09
CA GLN A 229 11.84 16.28 19.16
C GLN A 229 12.89 15.45 19.90
N GLY A 230 13.52 14.50 19.19
CA GLY A 230 14.62 13.70 19.71
C GLY A 230 15.29 12.86 18.62
N ASP A 231 16.29 12.06 18.99
CA ASP A 231 17.04 11.21 18.03
C ASP A 231 16.23 9.98 17.61
N PHE A 232 15.46 9.45 18.55
CA PHE A 232 14.57 8.31 18.38
C PHE A 232 13.28 8.57 19.16
N GLY A 233 12.20 7.91 18.75
CA GLY A 233 10.99 7.88 19.53
C GLY A 233 10.20 6.61 19.33
N GLU A 234 9.24 6.43 20.21
CA GLU A 234 8.24 5.37 20.13
C GLU A 234 6.88 5.93 20.54
N PHE A 235 5.83 5.36 19.98
CA PHE A 235 4.46 5.69 20.33
C PHE A 235 3.65 4.42 20.51
N LEU A 236 2.69 4.47 21.44
CA LEU A 236 1.68 3.44 21.61
C LEU A 236 0.31 4.07 21.42
N LEU A 237 -0.52 3.40 20.66
CA LEU A 237 -1.95 3.67 20.55
C LEU A 237 -2.73 2.61 21.34
N ARG A 238 -3.96 2.98 21.72
CA ARG A 238 -4.96 2.07 22.23
C ARG A 238 -6.26 2.33 21.51
N GLU A 239 -6.77 1.32 20.81
CA GLU A 239 -7.93 1.47 19.94
C GLU A 239 -7.72 2.62 18.93
N LYS A 240 -6.51 2.72 18.37
CA LYS A 240 -6.09 3.81 17.47
C LYS A 240 -6.17 5.22 18.08
N ASN A 241 -6.06 5.36 19.41
CA ASN A 241 -5.90 6.65 20.10
C ASN A 241 -4.54 6.71 20.77
N LEU A 242 -3.84 7.85 20.68
CA LEU A 242 -2.54 8.02 21.35
C LEU A 242 -2.68 7.74 22.86
N GLU A 243 -1.89 6.80 23.35
CA GLU A 243 -1.74 6.48 24.77
C GLU A 243 -0.49 7.15 25.32
N TYR A 244 0.65 6.97 24.64
CA TYR A 244 1.87 7.71 24.96
C TYR A 244 2.73 7.98 23.73
N PHE A 245 3.58 8.98 23.86
CA PHE A 245 4.69 9.25 22.96
C PHE A 245 5.96 9.44 23.77
N LYS A 246 7.06 8.83 23.36
CA LYS A 246 8.36 8.93 24.02
C LYS A 246 9.43 9.33 23.00
N VAL A 247 10.32 10.23 23.40
CA VAL A 247 11.55 10.54 22.65
C VAL A 247 12.78 10.35 23.51
N PHE A 248 13.88 9.98 22.88
CA PHE A 248 15.20 9.84 23.47
C PHE A 248 16.10 10.99 23.04
N ASN A 249 16.96 11.46 23.94
CA ASN A 249 17.76 12.69 23.79
C ASN A 249 16.88 13.87 23.37
N GLY A 250 15.80 14.04 24.12
CA GLY A 250 14.68 14.87 23.72
C GLY A 250 14.85 16.34 24.07
N THR A 251 14.26 17.20 23.25
CA THR A 251 13.95 18.59 23.60
C THR A 251 12.48 18.88 23.35
N GLY A 252 11.83 19.55 24.29
CA GLY A 252 10.43 19.95 24.17
C GLY A 252 10.25 21.45 24.36
N ASN A 253 9.33 22.03 23.61
CA ASN A 253 8.89 23.41 23.72
C ASN A 253 7.37 23.42 23.87
N TYR A 254 6.86 23.88 25.00
CA TYR A 254 5.43 23.84 25.32
C TYR A 254 4.93 25.19 25.79
N TRP A 255 3.78 25.61 25.27
CA TRP A 255 3.09 26.82 25.66
C TRP A 255 1.96 26.51 26.63
N THR A 256 1.93 27.20 27.78
CA THR A 256 0.80 27.13 28.71
C THR A 256 -0.41 27.87 28.14
N LYS A 257 -1.60 27.57 28.67
CA LYS A 257 -2.82 28.33 28.32
C LYS A 257 -2.70 29.82 28.65
N GLU A 258 -1.89 30.16 29.66
CA GLU A 258 -1.65 31.53 30.10
C GLU A 258 -0.60 32.26 29.24
N GLY A 259 0.06 31.55 28.32
CA GLY A 259 1.03 32.11 27.38
C GLY A 259 2.48 32.05 27.83
N SER A 260 2.79 31.38 28.94
CA SER A 260 4.18 31.10 29.34
C SER A 260 4.75 29.96 28.49
N GLN A 261 6.06 29.99 28.26
CA GLN A 261 6.77 29.01 27.46
C GLN A 261 7.67 28.15 28.35
N ASN A 262 7.60 26.84 28.19
CA ASN A 262 8.47 25.86 28.86
C ASN A 262 9.36 25.18 27.82
N ILE A 263 10.67 25.40 27.93
CA ILE A 263 11.68 24.73 27.12
C ILE A 263 12.35 23.69 28.03
N VAL A 264 12.37 22.43 27.62
CA VAL A 264 12.87 21.32 28.43
C VAL A 264 13.75 20.39 27.60
N SER A 265 14.70 19.72 28.26
CA SER A 265 15.53 18.68 27.66
C SER A 265 15.84 17.57 28.65
N GLY A 266 16.08 16.36 28.17
CA GLY A 266 16.54 15.22 28.99
C GLY A 266 16.84 13.99 28.13
N ASP A 267 17.43 12.97 28.72
CA ASP A 267 17.75 11.71 28.03
C ASP A 267 16.47 11.00 27.55
N THR A 268 15.36 11.16 28.26
CA THR A 268 14.04 10.66 27.85
C THR A 268 12.95 11.66 28.20
N ILE A 269 12.07 11.94 27.24
CA ILE A 269 10.84 12.71 27.45
C ILE A 269 9.65 11.84 27.06
N THR A 270 8.73 11.59 28.00
CA THR A 270 7.49 10.83 27.78
C THR A 270 6.28 11.73 27.96
N ILE A 271 5.39 11.77 26.96
CA ILE A 271 4.07 12.41 27.04
C ILE A 271 3.02 11.31 27.19
N LEU A 272 2.16 11.43 28.20
CA LEU A 272 1.00 10.58 28.38
C LEU A 272 -0.27 11.30 27.96
N PHE A 273 -1.15 10.59 27.26
CA PHE A 273 -2.40 11.09 26.74
C PHE A 273 -3.59 10.46 27.46
N LYS A 274 -4.62 11.26 27.71
CA LYS A 274 -5.91 10.83 28.25
C LYS A 274 -6.99 11.59 27.52
N GLU A 275 -7.99 10.89 27.00
CA GLU A 275 -9.05 11.49 26.17
C GLU A 275 -8.48 12.34 25.02
N ASN A 276 -7.43 11.85 24.36
CA ASN A 276 -6.72 12.51 23.25
C ASN A 276 -6.09 13.87 23.61
N ARG A 277 -5.83 14.11 24.90
CA ARG A 277 -5.14 15.31 25.38
C ARG A 277 -3.92 14.90 26.19
N ALA A 278 -2.79 15.54 25.94
CA ALA A 278 -1.62 15.40 26.80
C ALA A 278 -1.99 15.85 28.22
N PHE A 279 -1.82 14.98 29.20
CA PHE A 279 -2.13 15.28 30.60
C PHE A 279 -0.90 15.22 31.51
N ARG A 280 0.19 14.58 31.05
CA ARG A 280 1.42 14.46 31.83
C ARG A 280 2.63 14.39 30.91
N VAL A 281 3.71 15.06 31.33
CA VAL A 281 5.04 14.98 30.71
C VAL A 281 6.03 14.55 31.78
N TRP A 282 6.85 13.55 31.47
CA TRP A 282 7.95 13.05 32.29
C TRP A 282 9.27 13.27 31.59
N ILE A 283 10.26 13.81 32.30
CA ILE A 283 11.59 14.08 31.78
C ILE A 283 12.57 13.40 32.74
N GLU A 284 13.36 12.48 32.20
CA GLU A 284 14.32 11.67 32.93
C GLU A 284 15.71 11.79 32.30
N GLY A 285 16.74 11.50 33.08
CA GLY A 285 18.13 11.59 32.64
C GLY A 285 18.61 13.03 32.48
N SER A 286 19.14 13.57 33.58
CA SER A 286 19.70 14.94 33.65
C SER A 286 18.76 16.04 33.10
N PRO A 287 17.52 16.14 33.60
CA PRO A 287 16.54 17.10 33.09
C PRO A 287 17.04 18.54 33.24
N LYS A 288 16.86 19.34 32.18
CA LYS A 288 17.11 20.79 32.19
C LYS A 288 15.90 21.50 31.62
N GLY A 289 15.65 22.74 32.05
CA GLY A 289 14.59 23.53 31.46
C GLY A 289 14.66 25.01 31.80
N VAL A 290 13.92 25.78 31.02
CA VAL A 290 13.74 27.23 31.16
C VAL A 290 12.24 27.52 31.06
N LEU A 291 11.71 28.19 32.09
CA LEU A 291 10.35 28.74 32.09
C LEU A 291 10.43 30.23 31.75
N ILE A 292 9.82 30.63 30.65
CA ILE A 292 9.67 32.01 30.22
C ILE A 292 8.24 32.43 30.54
N LEU A 293 8.08 33.32 31.52
CA LEU A 293 6.77 33.83 31.93
C LEU A 293 6.25 34.83 30.89
N LYS A 294 4.95 34.80 30.62
CA LYS A 294 4.30 35.85 29.82
C LYS A 294 4.50 37.20 30.51
N GLU A 295 4.93 38.22 29.77
CA GLU A 295 4.97 39.59 30.29
C GLU A 295 3.57 40.02 30.74
N LYS A 296 3.47 40.59 31.95
CA LYS A 296 2.25 41.26 32.37
C LYS A 296 2.11 42.51 31.51
N GLU A 297 0.99 42.64 30.79
CA GLU A 297 0.60 43.94 30.25
C GLU A 297 0.46 44.88 31.45
N ASN A 298 1.42 45.77 31.65
CA ASN A 298 1.24 46.89 32.55
C ASN A 298 0.11 47.72 31.94
N ALA A 299 -1.05 47.71 32.60
CA ALA A 299 -2.13 48.63 32.31
C ALA A 299 -1.51 50.03 32.28
N LYS A 300 -1.56 50.68 31.11
CA LYS A 300 -1.28 52.11 31.05
C LYS A 300 -2.42 52.78 31.81
N ASP A 301 -2.06 53.37 32.95
CA ASP A 301 -2.92 54.23 33.78
C ASP A 301 -3.58 55.34 32.95
#